data_AF-A0A1A0M607-F1
#
_entry.id   AF-A0A1A0M607-F1
#
_cell.length_a   1.000
_cell.length_b   1.000
_cell.length_c   1.000
_cell.angle_alpha   90.00
_cell.angle_beta   90.00
_cell.angle_gamma   90.00
#
_symmetry.space_group_name_H-M   'P 1'
#
loop_
_entity.id
_entity.type
_entity.pdbx_description
1 polymer ?
#
loop_
_entity_poly.entity_id
_entity_poly.type
_entity_poly.pdbx_seq_one_letter_code
_entity_poly.pdbx_strand_id
1 'polypeptide(L)'
;MAAVVVLGTLLCGCHSTTHHPRAASSTTKTTTASSPPPAATMTSSMAPAPRIRTLPVRPVQRSKMTTPDKCPATDPNAPVAPTDVLVTCDLARTNLYTLGPETMQLTLTRVDPPTPLTADYFEVHLTMDPSSAAAWASFTTDHLHAHIAFVRDDLVLEAPTIQEPVTSGQIALTTQTAPAADELARLAGQPG
;
A
#
# COMPACT_ATOMS: atom_id res chain seq x y z
N MET A 1 50.84 22.69 3.27
CA MET A 1 51.08 23.53 4.46
C MET A 1 50.34 22.92 5.62
N ALA A 2 50.88 22.98 6.84
CA ALA A 2 50.22 22.50 8.05
C ALA A 2 49.63 23.67 8.84
N ALA A 3 48.57 23.41 9.62
CA ALA A 3 48.15 24.24 10.74
C ALA A 3 47.45 23.37 11.78
N VAL A 4 48.01 23.30 13.00
CA VAL A 4 47.47 22.59 14.17
C VAL A 4 47.67 23.48 15.40
N VAL A 5 46.57 23.89 16.06
CA VAL A 5 46.48 24.37 17.45
C VAL A 5 44.99 24.12 17.84
N VAL A 6 44.55 23.34 18.85
CA VAL A 6 44.94 23.01 20.24
C VAL A 6 44.16 23.82 21.31
N LEU A 7 43.27 23.08 21.99
CA LEU A 7 42.71 23.20 23.36
C LEU A 7 42.20 24.52 23.98
N GLY A 8 41.09 24.38 24.74
CA GLY A 8 40.71 25.28 25.83
C GLY A 8 39.48 24.78 26.62
N THR A 9 39.65 24.36 27.87
CA THR A 9 38.58 23.88 28.78
C THR A 9 38.63 24.58 30.14
N LEU A 10 37.56 25.26 30.57
CA LEU A 10 37.27 25.80 31.93
C LEU A 10 35.84 26.40 31.89
N LEU A 11 35.07 26.64 32.96
CA LEU A 11 34.82 25.99 34.28
C LEU A 11 33.73 26.84 34.98
N CYS A 12 32.89 26.26 35.86
CA CYS A 12 31.80 26.92 36.64
C CYS A 12 30.66 27.56 35.80
N GLY A 13 29.41 27.68 36.28
CA GLY A 13 28.80 27.30 37.55
C GLY A 13 28.03 28.47 38.19
N CYS A 14 26.71 28.34 38.38
CA CYS A 14 25.90 29.07 39.39
C CYS A 14 24.44 28.58 39.41
N HIS A 15 23.82 28.54 40.60
CA HIS A 15 22.45 28.05 40.84
C HIS A 15 21.44 29.18 41.09
N SER A 16 20.14 28.84 40.96
CA SER A 16 18.95 29.34 41.70
C SER A 16 18.82 30.85 42.01
N THR A 17 17.65 31.47 41.93
CA THR A 17 16.40 31.04 42.61
C THR A 17 15.20 31.87 42.13
N THR A 18 14.00 31.40 42.49
CA THR A 18 12.69 32.08 42.67
C THR A 18 11.60 31.71 41.63
N HIS A 19 10.31 31.64 41.96
CA HIS A 19 9.65 31.78 43.28
C HIS A 19 8.45 30.80 43.48
N HIS A 20 7.43 31.23 44.22
CA HIS A 20 6.07 30.67 44.40
C HIS A 20 5.14 31.85 44.77
N PRO A 21 3.83 31.81 44.47
CA PRO A 21 2.80 31.22 45.34
C PRO A 21 1.79 30.35 44.56
N ARG A 22 1.25 29.22 45.02
CA ARG A 22 0.56 28.80 46.28
C ARG A 22 -0.93 29.20 46.39
N ALA A 23 -1.80 28.21 46.10
CA ALA A 23 -3.12 27.90 46.68
C ALA A 23 -4.28 28.94 46.58
N ALA A 24 -5.57 28.61 46.81
CA ALA A 24 -6.42 27.43 46.55
C ALA A 24 -7.86 27.75 47.00
N SER A 25 -8.91 27.20 46.33
CA SER A 25 -10.31 27.09 46.83
C SER A 25 -11.10 28.41 47.03
N SER A 26 -12.44 28.50 46.92
CA SER A 26 -13.53 27.58 46.48
C SER A 26 -14.90 28.30 46.37
N THR A 27 -15.94 27.61 45.87
CA THR A 27 -17.37 27.72 46.32
C THR A 27 -18.35 28.73 45.63
N THR A 28 -19.07 28.23 44.60
CA THR A 28 -20.57 28.04 44.58
C THR A 28 -21.55 29.01 43.85
N LYS A 29 -22.24 28.42 42.85
CA LYS A 29 -23.62 28.64 42.28
C LYS A 29 -24.03 29.98 41.64
N THR A 30 -24.62 29.89 40.44
CA THR A 30 -26.07 30.09 40.20
C THR A 30 -26.51 29.40 38.90
N THR A 31 -27.75 28.95 38.86
CA THR A 31 -28.38 28.17 37.78
C THR A 31 -28.94 29.06 36.67
N THR A 32 -28.67 28.73 35.40
CA THR A 32 -29.52 29.13 34.24
C THR A 32 -29.52 27.99 33.22
N ALA A 33 -30.70 27.59 32.75
CA ALA A 33 -30.85 26.56 31.74
C ALA A 33 -30.71 27.16 30.32
N SER A 34 -29.97 26.48 29.45
CA SER A 34 -30.05 26.63 28.00
C SER A 34 -29.98 25.24 27.36
N SER A 35 -30.91 24.97 26.45
CA SER A 35 -31.11 23.64 25.86
C SER A 35 -29.91 23.16 25.03
N PRO A 36 -29.61 21.85 25.02
CA PRO A 36 -28.71 21.29 24.01
C PRO A 36 -29.34 21.42 22.62
N PRO A 37 -28.56 21.71 21.56
CA PRO A 37 -29.07 21.66 20.19
C PRO A 37 -29.51 20.23 19.84
N PRO A 38 -30.53 20.05 18.99
CA PRO A 38 -30.99 18.72 18.59
C PRO A 38 -29.86 17.98 17.87
N ALA A 39 -29.61 16.75 18.30
CA ALA A 39 -28.67 15.86 17.63
C ALA A 39 -29.17 15.60 16.20
N ALA A 40 -28.48 16.18 15.21
CA ALA A 40 -28.72 15.86 13.81
C ALA A 40 -28.29 14.40 13.60
N THR A 41 -29.26 13.50 13.52
CA THR A 41 -29.03 12.11 13.12
C THR A 41 -28.52 12.12 11.68
N MET A 42 -27.19 12.11 11.52
CA MET A 42 -26.56 11.85 10.23
C MET A 42 -26.78 10.37 9.90
N THR A 43 -27.96 10.07 9.34
CA THR A 43 -28.20 8.83 8.62
C THR A 43 -27.38 8.88 7.33
N SER A 44 -26.06 8.73 7.46
CA SER A 44 -25.18 8.53 6.32
C SER A 44 -25.68 7.30 5.59
N SER A 45 -26.25 7.52 4.40
CA SER A 45 -26.67 6.46 3.51
C SER A 45 -25.42 5.70 3.06
N MET A 46 -25.04 4.68 3.83
CA MET A 46 -24.04 3.69 3.44
C MET A 46 -24.65 2.83 2.32
N ALA A 47 -24.72 3.41 1.12
CA ALA A 47 -24.72 2.64 -0.10
C ALA A 47 -23.51 1.68 0.00
N PRO A 48 -23.70 0.35 -0.15
CA PRO A 48 -22.59 -0.58 -0.12
C PRO A 48 -21.56 -0.14 -1.15
N ALA A 49 -20.31 0.07 -0.70
CA ALA A 49 -19.23 0.34 -1.64
C ALA A 49 -19.16 -0.81 -2.65
N PRO A 50 -19.01 -0.53 -3.96
CA PRO A 50 -18.90 -1.58 -4.97
C PRO A 50 -17.73 -2.50 -4.58
N ARG A 51 -17.96 -3.80 -4.58
CA ARG A 51 -16.92 -4.77 -4.23
C ARG A 51 -15.86 -4.74 -5.31
N ILE A 52 -14.61 -4.57 -4.91
CA ILE A 52 -13.47 -4.70 -5.83
C ILE A 52 -13.32 -6.19 -6.12
N ARG A 53 -13.18 -6.55 -7.40
CA ARG A 53 -12.93 -7.93 -7.83
C ARG A 53 -11.63 -8.42 -7.18
N THR A 54 -11.58 -9.68 -6.77
CA THR A 54 -10.38 -10.26 -6.14
C THR A 54 -9.15 -10.14 -7.04
N LEU A 55 -7.98 -9.99 -6.42
CA LEU A 55 -6.70 -9.86 -7.11
C LEU A 55 -5.91 -11.18 -7.00
N PRO A 56 -5.82 -11.97 -8.08
CA PRO A 56 -4.93 -13.12 -8.20
C PRO A 56 -3.47 -12.80 -7.91
N VAL A 57 -2.81 -13.70 -7.17
CA VAL A 57 -1.35 -13.75 -7.01
C VAL A 57 -0.84 -15.07 -7.58
N ARG A 58 0.14 -14.98 -8.49
CA ARG A 58 0.80 -16.13 -9.12
C ARG A 58 2.32 -16.06 -8.89
N PRO A 59 3.04 -17.18 -8.74
CA PRO A 59 4.49 -17.17 -8.65
C PRO A 59 5.11 -16.95 -10.04
N VAL A 60 6.12 -16.10 -10.12
CA VAL A 60 6.90 -15.90 -11.36
C VAL A 60 7.90 -17.05 -11.49
N GLN A 61 7.71 -17.87 -12.52
CA GLN A 61 8.64 -18.96 -12.84
C GLN A 61 9.80 -18.46 -13.72
N ARG A 62 9.51 -17.52 -14.63
CA ARG A 62 10.48 -16.86 -15.52
C ARG A 62 10.01 -15.45 -15.85
N SER A 63 10.95 -14.54 -16.03
CA SER A 63 10.74 -13.23 -16.65
C SER A 63 11.84 -12.98 -17.68
N LYS A 64 11.55 -12.17 -18.70
CA LYS A 64 12.54 -11.66 -19.66
C LYS A 64 12.05 -10.36 -20.28
N MET A 65 12.98 -9.48 -20.64
CA MET A 65 12.66 -8.30 -21.44
C MET A 65 12.06 -8.72 -22.80
N THR A 66 11.10 -7.95 -23.29
CA THR A 66 10.34 -8.23 -24.51
C THR A 66 10.01 -6.92 -25.25
N THR A 67 9.40 -7.05 -26.42
CA THR A 67 8.80 -5.93 -27.17
C THR A 67 7.29 -6.14 -27.31
N PRO A 68 6.48 -5.08 -27.54
CA PRO A 68 5.02 -5.19 -27.57
C PRO A 68 4.46 -6.17 -28.61
N ASP A 69 5.15 -6.39 -29.72
CA ASP A 69 4.81 -7.35 -30.79
C ASP A 69 5.10 -8.82 -30.43
N LYS A 70 5.74 -9.05 -29.28
CA LYS A 70 6.05 -10.38 -28.72
C LYS A 70 5.22 -10.71 -27.48
N CYS A 71 4.34 -9.80 -27.05
CA CYS A 71 3.35 -10.08 -26.03
C CYS A 71 2.21 -10.95 -26.60
N PRO A 72 1.79 -12.01 -25.90
CA PRO A 72 0.58 -12.76 -26.22
C PRO A 72 -0.65 -11.84 -26.33
N ALA A 73 -1.61 -12.24 -27.16
CA ALA A 73 -2.91 -11.61 -27.17
C ALA A 73 -3.73 -12.10 -25.97
N THR A 74 -4.34 -11.17 -25.26
CA THR A 74 -5.28 -11.42 -24.17
C THR A 74 -6.69 -11.60 -24.74
N ASP A 75 -7.42 -12.65 -24.35
CA ASP A 75 -8.86 -12.78 -24.65
C ASP A 75 -9.69 -12.57 -23.38
N PRO A 76 -10.38 -11.42 -23.22
CA PRO A 76 -11.20 -11.16 -22.04
C PRO A 76 -12.42 -12.08 -21.92
N ASN A 77 -12.78 -12.83 -22.98
CA ASN A 77 -13.89 -13.79 -22.98
C ASN A 77 -13.45 -15.22 -22.60
N ALA A 78 -12.14 -15.48 -22.59
CA ALA A 78 -11.55 -16.80 -22.31
C ALA A 78 -10.33 -16.67 -21.37
N PRO A 79 -10.54 -16.19 -20.13
CA PRO A 79 -9.45 -16.01 -19.17
C PRO A 79 -8.79 -17.35 -18.77
N VAL A 80 -7.48 -17.31 -18.52
CA VAL A 80 -6.70 -18.48 -18.12
C VAL A 80 -7.13 -18.99 -16.73
N ALA A 81 -7.37 -20.30 -16.62
CA ALA A 81 -7.83 -20.90 -15.37
C ALA A 81 -6.83 -20.71 -14.21
N PRO A 82 -7.28 -20.61 -12.95
CA PRO A 82 -6.39 -20.50 -11.79
C PRO A 82 -5.37 -21.64 -11.67
N THR A 83 -5.71 -22.86 -12.14
CA THR A 83 -4.84 -24.04 -12.10
C THR A 83 -3.73 -24.05 -13.14
N ASP A 84 -3.80 -23.19 -14.15
CA ASP A 84 -3.01 -23.32 -15.37
C ASP A 84 -1.83 -22.33 -15.36
N VAL A 85 -0.80 -22.63 -16.17
CA VAL A 85 0.34 -21.72 -16.39
C VAL A 85 -0.12 -20.55 -17.26
N LEU A 86 0.18 -19.32 -16.83
CA LEU A 86 -0.10 -18.10 -17.58
C LEU A 86 1.19 -17.52 -18.17
N VAL A 87 1.23 -17.32 -19.49
CA VAL A 87 2.31 -16.61 -20.17
C VAL A 87 1.76 -15.27 -20.68
N THR A 88 2.26 -14.16 -20.15
CA THR A 88 1.73 -12.82 -20.47
C THR A 88 2.75 -11.71 -20.20
N CYS A 89 2.44 -10.48 -20.60
CA CYS A 89 3.25 -9.29 -20.38
C CYS A 89 2.79 -8.46 -19.18
N ASP A 90 3.66 -7.54 -18.76
CA ASP A 90 3.31 -6.38 -17.93
C ASP A 90 2.50 -5.32 -18.70
N LEU A 91 1.93 -4.36 -17.94
CA LEU A 91 1.21 -3.20 -18.46
C LEU A 91 2.03 -2.40 -19.49
N ALA A 92 3.34 -2.26 -19.25
CA ALA A 92 4.26 -1.54 -20.12
C ALA A 92 4.61 -2.30 -21.41
N ARG A 93 4.31 -3.61 -21.49
CA ARG A 93 4.72 -4.54 -22.55
C ARG A 93 6.24 -4.58 -22.77
N THR A 94 7.00 -4.40 -21.70
CA THR A 94 8.47 -4.41 -21.68
C THR A 94 9.04 -5.70 -21.08
N ASN A 95 8.26 -6.46 -20.29
CA ASN A 95 8.63 -7.80 -19.83
C ASN A 95 7.57 -8.84 -20.18
N LEU A 96 8.04 -10.04 -20.57
CA LEU A 96 7.23 -11.25 -20.71
C LEU A 96 7.50 -12.18 -19.54
N TYR A 97 6.43 -12.63 -18.90
CA TYR A 97 6.45 -13.52 -17.75
C TYR A 97 5.93 -14.92 -18.11
N THR A 98 6.42 -15.93 -17.42
CA THR A 98 5.81 -17.24 -17.27
C THR A 98 5.44 -17.41 -15.80
N LEU A 99 4.15 -17.50 -15.52
CA LEU A 99 3.58 -17.55 -14.20
C LEU A 99 3.04 -18.94 -13.91
N GLY A 100 3.22 -19.40 -12.68
CA GLY A 100 2.60 -20.64 -12.24
C GLY A 100 1.08 -20.53 -12.06
N PRO A 101 0.45 -21.62 -11.57
CA PRO A 101 -0.90 -21.59 -11.05
C PRO A 101 -1.06 -20.50 -9.99
N GLU A 102 -2.29 -20.02 -9.80
CA GLU A 102 -2.67 -19.09 -8.75
C GLU A 102 -2.43 -19.68 -7.36
N THR A 103 -1.69 -18.95 -6.52
CA THR A 103 -1.42 -19.37 -5.14
C THR A 103 -2.50 -18.88 -4.20
N MET A 104 -3.06 -17.69 -4.46
CA MET A 104 -4.13 -17.09 -3.65
C MET A 104 -4.85 -15.97 -4.41
N GLN A 105 -6.02 -15.59 -3.91
CA GLN A 105 -6.75 -14.40 -4.33
C GLN A 105 -6.90 -13.44 -3.14
N LEU A 106 -6.57 -12.18 -3.37
CA LEU A 106 -6.68 -11.13 -2.35
C LEU A 106 -7.98 -10.34 -2.54
N THR A 107 -8.81 -10.27 -1.51
CA THR A 107 -9.95 -9.37 -1.47
C THR A 107 -9.47 -7.98 -1.09
N LEU A 108 -9.64 -7.01 -1.99
CA LEU A 108 -9.29 -5.62 -1.75
C LEU A 108 -10.51 -4.84 -1.24
N THR A 109 -10.28 -3.95 -0.29
CA THR A 109 -11.27 -3.00 0.25
C THR A 109 -11.05 -1.59 -0.28
N ARG A 110 -9.83 -1.26 -0.71
CA ARG A 110 -9.49 0.02 -1.34
C ARG A 110 -8.27 -0.13 -2.25
N VAL A 111 -8.26 0.64 -3.33
CA VAL A 111 -7.06 1.00 -4.08
C VAL A 111 -6.97 2.52 -4.01
N ASP A 112 -5.86 3.03 -3.47
CA ASP A 112 -5.63 4.46 -3.37
C ASP A 112 -5.12 5.02 -4.72
N PRO A 113 -5.35 6.30 -5.05
CA PRO A 113 -4.80 6.92 -6.25
C PRO A 113 -3.25 6.89 -6.23
N PRO A 114 -2.58 6.85 -7.40
CA PRO A 114 -1.13 6.90 -7.47
C PRO A 114 -0.52 8.11 -6.77
N THR A 115 0.56 7.89 -6.04
CA THR A 115 1.37 8.94 -5.41
C THR A 115 2.79 8.94 -5.98
N PRO A 116 3.43 10.09 -6.20
CA PRO A 116 4.85 10.13 -6.54
C PRO A 116 5.69 9.65 -5.35
N LEU A 117 6.49 8.60 -5.55
CA LEU A 117 7.44 8.08 -4.55
C LEU A 117 8.82 8.77 -4.71
N THR A 118 9.25 8.99 -5.96
CA THR A 118 10.44 9.76 -6.32
C THR A 118 10.17 10.54 -7.62
N ALA A 119 11.20 11.12 -8.24
CA ALA A 119 11.07 11.76 -9.56
C ALA A 119 10.66 10.78 -10.67
N ASP A 120 11.11 9.53 -10.59
CA ASP A 120 10.99 8.51 -11.65
C ASP A 120 10.14 7.30 -11.23
N TYR A 121 9.48 7.36 -10.07
CA TYR A 121 8.67 6.26 -9.53
C TYR A 121 7.39 6.75 -8.86
N PHE A 122 6.31 6.00 -9.09
CA PHE A 122 4.97 6.20 -8.54
C PHE A 122 4.57 4.94 -7.77
N GLU A 123 3.90 5.12 -6.64
CA GLU A 123 3.41 4.06 -5.77
C GLU A 123 1.88 4.01 -5.75
N VAL A 124 1.31 2.81 -5.67
CA VAL A 124 -0.12 2.56 -5.53
C VAL A 124 -0.34 1.63 -4.34
N HIS A 125 -1.14 2.07 -3.37
CA HIS A 125 -1.48 1.26 -2.20
C HIS A 125 -2.77 0.47 -2.41
N LEU A 126 -2.69 -0.84 -2.18
CA LEU A 126 -3.82 -1.77 -2.16
C LEU A 126 -4.11 -2.14 -0.72
N THR A 127 -5.27 -1.75 -0.20
CA THR A 127 -5.73 -2.16 1.15
C THR A 127 -6.57 -3.42 1.02
N MET A 128 -6.18 -4.47 1.74
CA MET A 128 -6.89 -5.75 1.77
C MET A 128 -8.06 -5.73 2.77
N ASP A 129 -8.92 -6.75 2.71
CA ASP A 129 -9.79 -7.10 3.84
C ASP A 129 -8.98 -7.85 4.93
N PRO A 130 -9.49 -7.95 6.18
CA PRO A 130 -8.73 -8.59 7.27
C PRO A 130 -8.37 -10.06 7.00
N SER A 131 -9.20 -10.80 6.27
CA SER A 131 -8.93 -12.20 5.93
C SER A 131 -7.77 -12.33 4.95
N SER A 132 -7.78 -11.53 3.88
CA SER A 132 -6.72 -11.52 2.86
C SER A 132 -5.42 -10.93 3.42
N ALA A 133 -5.50 -9.91 4.28
CA ALA A 133 -4.35 -9.35 4.99
C ALA A 133 -3.63 -10.40 5.86
N ALA A 134 -4.38 -11.20 6.63
CA ALA A 134 -3.80 -12.27 7.43
C ALA A 134 -3.16 -13.36 6.55
N ALA A 135 -3.86 -13.79 5.50
CA ALA A 135 -3.32 -14.78 4.55
C ALA A 135 -2.05 -14.28 3.84
N TRP A 136 -2.01 -13.00 3.44
CA TRP A 136 -0.86 -12.37 2.81
C TRP A 136 0.34 -12.24 3.76
N ALA A 137 0.10 -11.90 5.03
CA ALA A 137 1.15 -11.85 6.05
C ALA A 137 1.79 -13.23 6.29
N SER A 138 0.98 -14.30 6.39
CA SER A 138 1.51 -15.67 6.46
C SER A 138 2.27 -16.05 5.18
N PHE A 139 1.67 -15.82 4.00
CA PHE A 139 2.30 -16.15 2.72
C PHE A 139 3.66 -15.47 2.55
N THR A 140 3.76 -14.16 2.81
CA THR A 140 5.02 -13.41 2.70
C THR A 140 6.06 -13.79 3.75
N THR A 141 5.65 -14.28 4.93
CA THR A 141 6.56 -14.86 5.93
C THR A 141 7.19 -16.16 5.41
N ASP A 142 6.39 -17.03 4.79
CA ASP A 142 6.83 -18.35 4.32
C ASP A 142 7.58 -18.32 2.98
N HIS A 143 7.44 -17.21 2.21
CA HIS A 143 7.93 -17.09 0.83
C HIS A 143 8.87 -15.88 0.63
N LEU A 144 9.74 -15.60 1.60
CA LEU A 144 10.80 -14.60 1.44
C LEU A 144 11.66 -14.90 0.20
N HIS A 145 12.01 -13.84 -0.52
CA HIS A 145 12.71 -13.82 -1.81
C HIS A 145 12.01 -14.53 -2.96
N ALA A 146 10.76 -14.99 -2.78
CA ALA A 146 9.95 -15.44 -3.91
C ALA A 146 9.56 -14.24 -4.79
N HIS A 147 9.64 -14.44 -6.10
CA HIS A 147 9.18 -13.49 -7.10
C HIS A 147 7.72 -13.84 -7.43
N ILE A 148 6.81 -12.89 -7.22
CA ILE A 148 5.36 -13.07 -7.42
C ILE A 148 4.83 -12.02 -8.38
N ALA A 149 3.68 -12.28 -8.98
CA ALA A 149 2.99 -11.36 -9.87
C ALA A 149 1.54 -11.17 -9.40
N PHE A 150 1.13 -9.92 -9.33
CA PHE A 150 -0.28 -9.54 -9.21
C PHE A 150 -0.88 -9.47 -10.61
N VAL A 151 -1.97 -10.18 -10.85
CA VAL A 151 -2.52 -10.37 -12.20
C VAL A 151 -3.97 -9.89 -12.26
N ARG A 152 -4.31 -9.16 -13.32
CA ARG A 152 -5.70 -8.84 -13.67
C ARG A 152 -5.90 -8.96 -15.18
N ASP A 153 -7.01 -9.56 -15.59
CA ASP A 153 -7.39 -9.75 -16.99
C ASP A 153 -6.22 -10.29 -17.83
N ASP A 154 -5.57 -11.33 -17.29
CA ASP A 154 -4.37 -11.98 -17.83
C ASP A 154 -3.23 -11.04 -18.24
N LEU A 155 -3.08 -9.91 -17.53
CA LEU A 155 -1.91 -9.02 -17.57
C LEU A 155 -1.24 -8.96 -16.19
N VAL A 156 0.10 -8.88 -16.17
CA VAL A 156 0.84 -8.58 -14.94
C VAL A 156 0.66 -7.10 -14.62
N LEU A 157 0.08 -6.81 -13.45
CA LEU A 157 -0.01 -5.45 -12.92
C LEU A 157 1.35 -4.99 -12.41
N GLU A 158 1.92 -5.79 -11.51
CA GLU A 158 3.31 -5.67 -11.06
C GLU A 158 3.86 -7.04 -10.63
N ALA A 159 5.19 -7.18 -10.68
CA ALA A 159 5.88 -8.42 -10.32
C ALA A 159 7.03 -8.20 -9.32
N PRO A 160 6.71 -7.90 -8.04
CA PRO A 160 7.73 -7.70 -7.01
C PRO A 160 8.35 -9.02 -6.51
N THR A 161 9.54 -8.90 -5.94
CA THR A 161 10.13 -9.93 -5.07
C THR A 161 9.77 -9.62 -3.62
N ILE A 162 9.34 -10.63 -2.86
CA ILE A 162 9.02 -10.48 -1.43
C ILE A 162 10.32 -10.30 -0.66
N GLN A 163 10.59 -9.09 -0.16
CA GLN A 163 11.82 -8.80 0.58
C GLN A 163 11.67 -8.97 2.11
N GLU A 164 10.46 -8.76 2.63
CA GLU A 164 10.13 -8.84 4.04
C GLU A 164 8.67 -9.31 4.26
N PRO A 165 8.30 -9.80 5.45
CA PRO A 165 6.93 -10.17 5.77
C PRO A 165 6.01 -8.94 5.82
N VAL A 166 4.90 -8.97 5.09
CA VAL A 166 3.99 -7.83 4.95
C VAL A 166 2.84 -7.94 5.95
N THR A 167 2.99 -7.28 7.10
CA THR A 167 2.02 -7.33 8.22
C THR A 167 1.10 -6.11 8.31
N SER A 168 1.27 -5.11 7.43
CA SER A 168 0.50 -3.85 7.42
C SER A 168 -0.97 -4.00 6.99
N GLY A 169 -1.34 -5.12 6.36
CA GLY A 169 -2.63 -5.28 5.67
C GLY A 169 -2.74 -4.49 4.36
N GLN A 170 -1.63 -3.91 3.88
CA GLN A 170 -1.55 -3.20 2.61
C GLN A 170 -0.41 -3.75 1.75
N ILE A 171 -0.57 -3.64 0.43
CA ILE A 171 0.50 -3.87 -0.54
C ILE A 171 0.81 -2.54 -1.20
N ALA A 172 2.09 -2.19 -1.29
CA ALA A 172 2.57 -1.07 -2.09
C ALA A 172 3.14 -1.62 -3.40
N LEU A 173 2.61 -1.15 -4.54
CA LEU A 173 3.10 -1.49 -5.88
C LEU A 173 3.74 -0.26 -6.52
N THR A 174 4.92 -0.43 -7.10
CA THR A 174 5.70 0.69 -7.68
C THR A 174 5.82 0.56 -9.19
N THR A 175 5.65 1.67 -9.90
CA THR A 175 5.79 1.76 -11.36
C THR A 175 6.67 2.96 -11.73
N GLN A 176 7.21 3.00 -12.96
CA GLN A 176 8.12 4.08 -13.40
C GLN A 176 7.43 5.32 -13.98
N THR A 177 6.11 5.29 -14.26
CA THR A 177 5.43 6.40 -14.94
C THR A 177 4.02 6.60 -14.41
N ALA A 178 3.57 7.86 -14.32
CA ALA A 178 2.20 8.17 -13.88
C ALA A 178 1.12 7.41 -14.68
N PRO A 179 1.16 7.32 -16.03
CA PRO A 179 0.16 6.56 -16.77
C PRO A 179 0.15 5.05 -16.47
N ALA A 180 1.30 4.45 -16.16
CA ALA A 180 1.37 3.06 -15.72
C ALA A 180 0.77 2.87 -14.32
N ALA A 181 1.01 3.82 -13.42
CA ALA A 181 0.44 3.83 -12.07
C ALA A 181 -1.09 4.02 -12.10
N ASP A 182 -1.59 4.94 -12.93
CA ASP A 182 -3.02 5.18 -13.15
C ASP A 182 -3.71 3.92 -13.69
N GLU A 183 -3.11 3.24 -14.67
CA GLU A 183 -3.64 2.01 -15.24
C GLU A 183 -3.60 0.83 -14.25
N LEU A 184 -2.52 0.71 -13.46
CA LEU A 184 -2.42 -0.25 -12.35
C LEU A 184 -3.55 -0.02 -11.34
N ALA A 185 -3.73 1.21 -10.87
CA ALA A 185 -4.77 1.55 -9.90
C ALA A 185 -6.18 1.27 -10.45
N ARG A 186 -6.42 1.61 -11.73
CA ARG A 186 -7.69 1.36 -12.43
C ARG A 186 -7.99 -0.14 -12.56
N LEU A 187 -7.01 -0.96 -12.91
CA LEU A 187 -7.17 -2.41 -13.07
C LEU A 187 -7.31 -3.12 -11.72
N ALA A 188 -6.47 -2.79 -10.74
CA ALA A 188 -6.56 -3.37 -9.40
C ALA A 188 -7.89 -3.01 -8.71
N GLY A 189 -8.36 -1.77 -8.88
CA GLY A 189 -9.61 -1.26 -8.29
C GLY A 189 -10.90 -1.60 -9.06
N GLN A 190 -10.83 -2.38 -10.15
CA GLN A 190 -11.98 -2.73 -10.99
C GLN A 190 -13.07 -3.48 -10.16
N PRO A 191 -14.36 -3.11 -10.28
CA PRO A 191 -15.47 -3.80 -9.63
C PRO A 191 -15.60 -5.28 -10.01
N GLY A 192 -16.20 -6.07 -9.13
CA GLY A 192 -16.55 -7.49 -9.33
C GLY A 192 -18.01 -7.81 -9.03
#